data_AF-A0A251XA66-F1
#
_entry.id   AF-A0A251XA66-F1
#
_cell.length_a   1.000
_cell.length_b   1.000
_cell.length_c   1.000
_cell.angle_alpha   90.00
_cell.angle_beta   90.00
_cell.angle_gamma   90.00
#
_symmetry.space_group_name_H-M   'P 1'
#
loop_
_entity.id
_entity.type
_entity.pdbx_description
1 polymer ?
#
loop_
_entity_poly.entity_id
_entity_poly.type
_entity_poly.pdbx_seq_one_letter_code
_entity_poly.pdbx_strand_id
1 'polypeptide(L)'
;MSNTVSNTLPHSSILSDKAQVFISYAWNEKDSEENERLVNQLQADLSQRNIEIIRDKQHLGYKGDIKQFMQQIGRGHYVIVILSDKYLKSKNCMFELVEIAKHGDFVDRIFPIVLSSANIYDPVILIDYIVHWEQEITRLEQAMKKVSAANLQGIRESIDNYTAIRAAIANLISIIANMNTLTPEMHQNSHFESLYRALQEKIEQDNAA
;
A
#
# COMPACT_ATOMS: atom_id res chain seq x y z
N MET A 1 15.92 -28.94 -46.58
CA MET A 1 14.62 -28.33 -46.20
C MET A 1 14.56 -28.34 -44.69
N SER A 2 14.58 -27.16 -44.09
CA SER A 2 14.88 -26.92 -42.67
C SER A 2 13.70 -27.29 -41.78
N ASN A 3 13.93 -28.12 -40.76
CA ASN A 3 12.98 -28.38 -39.69
C ASN A 3 13.09 -27.27 -38.64
N THR A 4 12.09 -26.41 -38.57
CA THR A 4 11.97 -25.37 -37.55
C THR A 4 11.51 -25.99 -36.24
N VAL A 5 12.41 -26.10 -35.27
CA VAL A 5 12.05 -26.42 -33.88
C VAL A 5 11.29 -25.21 -33.32
N SER A 6 9.97 -25.37 -33.12
CA SER A 6 9.17 -24.40 -32.37
C SER A 6 9.58 -24.46 -30.91
N ASN A 7 10.36 -23.47 -30.47
CA ASN A 7 10.71 -23.27 -29.07
C ASN A 7 9.56 -22.51 -28.39
N THR A 8 8.48 -23.20 -28.05
CA THR A 8 7.46 -22.68 -27.15
C THR A 8 7.90 -22.94 -25.72
N LEU A 9 8.42 -21.91 -25.07
CA LEU A 9 8.64 -21.89 -23.63
C LEU A 9 7.30 -22.18 -22.92
N PRO A 10 7.26 -23.09 -21.94
CA PRO A 10 6.06 -23.31 -21.15
C PRO A 10 5.88 -22.11 -20.23
N HIS A 11 4.99 -21.20 -20.61
CA HIS A 11 4.41 -20.24 -19.66
C HIS A 11 3.31 -20.98 -18.89
N SER A 12 3.69 -21.80 -17.92
CA SER A 12 2.73 -22.36 -16.96
C SER A 12 3.30 -22.38 -15.54
N SER A 13 2.60 -21.66 -14.67
CA SER A 13 2.17 -22.12 -13.35
C SER A 13 3.24 -22.60 -12.36
N ILE A 14 3.77 -21.68 -11.56
CA ILE A 14 3.98 -21.89 -10.12
C ILE A 14 3.72 -20.55 -9.40
N LEU A 15 2.47 -20.13 -9.28
CA LEU A 15 2.09 -19.27 -8.16
C LEU A 15 1.56 -20.22 -7.10
N SER A 16 2.22 -20.28 -5.96
CA SER A 16 1.86 -21.19 -4.87
C SER A 16 0.40 -21.03 -4.45
N ASP A 17 -0.27 -22.12 -4.08
CA ASP A 17 -1.59 -22.16 -3.39
C ASP A 17 -1.61 -21.46 -2.01
N LYS A 18 -0.62 -20.62 -1.71
CA LYS A 18 -0.56 -19.81 -0.49
C LYS A 18 -1.11 -18.42 -0.79
N ALA A 19 -2.08 -18.00 0.02
CA ALA A 19 -2.55 -16.62 0.08
C ALA A 19 -1.36 -15.64 0.17
N GLN A 20 -1.28 -14.72 -0.79
CA GLN A 20 -0.25 -13.69 -0.80
C GLN A 20 -0.71 -12.50 0.05
N VAL A 21 -0.03 -12.26 1.17
CA VAL A 21 -0.28 -11.11 2.04
C VAL A 21 0.74 -10.03 1.74
N PHE A 22 0.29 -8.85 1.31
CA PHE A 22 1.15 -7.71 1.02
C PHE A 22 1.26 -6.78 2.22
N ILE A 23 2.36 -6.04 2.32
CA ILE A 23 2.51 -4.97 3.32
C ILE A 23 2.95 -3.65 2.70
N SER A 24 2.17 -2.61 2.99
CA SER A 24 2.38 -1.22 2.56
C SER A 24 2.77 -0.36 3.75
N TYR A 25 3.95 0.26 3.70
CA TYR A 25 4.47 1.13 4.76
C TYR A 25 5.49 2.15 4.23
N ALA A 26 5.69 3.25 4.97
CA ALA A 26 6.71 4.25 4.63
C ALA A 26 8.11 3.82 5.10
N TRP A 27 9.09 3.70 4.19
CA TRP A 27 10.39 3.05 4.42
C TRP A 27 11.67 3.91 4.24
N ASN A 28 11.58 5.24 4.17
CA ASN A 28 12.76 6.09 3.86
C ASN A 28 13.85 6.13 4.96
N GLU A 29 15.13 6.19 4.56
CA GLU A 29 16.31 5.83 5.37
C GLU A 29 16.55 6.64 6.66
N LYS A 30 16.03 7.87 6.81
CA LYS A 30 16.34 8.71 7.97
C LYS A 30 15.40 8.56 9.16
N ASP A 31 14.17 8.11 8.92
CA ASP A 31 13.16 8.01 9.98
C ASP A 31 12.31 6.73 9.88
N SER A 32 12.80 5.71 9.16
CA SER A 32 12.11 4.43 8.94
C SER A 32 12.46 3.35 9.95
N GLU A 33 13.40 3.58 10.86
CA GLU A 33 13.85 2.48 11.73
C GLU A 33 12.72 1.88 12.56
N GLU A 34 11.79 2.70 13.04
CA GLU A 34 10.63 2.22 13.82
C GLU A 34 9.66 1.41 12.96
N ASN A 35 9.29 1.94 11.79
CA ASN A 35 8.44 1.23 10.83
C ASN A 35 9.08 -0.08 10.38
N GLU A 36 10.38 -0.07 10.07
CA GLU A 36 11.14 -1.26 9.68
C GLU A 36 11.23 -2.26 10.82
N ARG A 37 11.47 -1.82 12.06
CA ARG A 37 11.44 -2.71 13.24
C ARG A 37 10.07 -3.37 13.40
N LEU A 38 8.99 -2.59 13.30
CA LEU A 38 7.62 -3.10 13.38
C LEU A 38 7.34 -4.13 12.27
N VAL A 39 7.67 -3.81 11.03
CA VAL A 39 7.50 -4.71 9.87
C VAL A 39 8.33 -5.98 10.02
N ASN A 40 9.57 -5.88 10.53
CA ASN A 40 10.42 -7.03 10.79
C ASN A 40 9.82 -7.96 11.85
N GLN A 41 9.31 -7.39 12.95
CA GLN A 41 8.61 -8.17 14.00
C GLN A 41 7.36 -8.84 13.43
N LEU A 42 6.55 -8.09 12.69
CA LEU A 42 5.32 -8.58 12.09
C LEU A 42 5.59 -9.75 11.13
N GLN A 43 6.60 -9.61 10.27
CA GLN A 43 7.00 -10.67 9.36
C GLN A 43 7.49 -11.91 10.11
N ALA A 44 8.28 -11.74 11.17
CA ALA A 44 8.74 -12.87 11.97
C ALA A 44 7.56 -13.62 12.63
N ASP A 45 6.63 -12.89 13.24
CA ASP A 45 5.48 -13.46 13.94
C ASP A 45 4.50 -14.14 12.96
N LEU A 46 4.19 -13.54 11.82
CA LEU A 46 3.32 -14.14 10.80
C LEU A 46 3.97 -15.33 10.10
N SER A 47 5.29 -15.30 9.88
CA SER A 47 6.01 -16.43 9.26
C SER A 47 6.00 -17.68 10.14
N GLN A 48 6.11 -17.51 11.48
CA GLN A 48 5.95 -18.62 12.43
C GLN A 48 4.57 -19.27 12.36
N ARG A 49 3.58 -18.56 11.82
CA ARG A 49 2.19 -19.00 11.65
C ARG A 49 1.84 -19.31 10.19
N ASN A 50 2.85 -19.57 9.35
CA ASN A 50 2.73 -19.92 7.93
C ASN A 50 2.10 -18.87 7.01
N ILE A 51 2.04 -17.60 7.44
CA ILE A 51 1.65 -16.48 6.59
C ILE A 51 2.91 -15.78 6.08
N GLU A 52 3.11 -15.79 4.76
CA GLU A 52 4.23 -15.12 4.11
C GLU A 52 3.84 -13.67 3.75
N ILE A 53 4.65 -12.72 4.21
CA ILE A 53 4.47 -11.30 3.89
C ILE A 53 5.34 -10.91 2.70
N ILE A 54 4.74 -10.31 1.69
CA ILE A 54 5.41 -9.69 0.55
C ILE A 54 5.54 -8.18 0.82
N ARG A 55 6.78 -7.70 0.93
CA ARG A 55 7.07 -6.27 1.16
C ARG A 55 7.04 -5.47 -0.13
N ASP A 56 6.50 -4.26 -0.04
CA ASP A 56 6.63 -3.24 -1.09
C ASP A 56 8.11 -2.99 -1.50
N LYS A 57 9.03 -3.03 -0.52
CA LYS A 57 10.48 -2.87 -0.71
C LYS A 57 11.16 -3.97 -1.55
N GLN A 58 10.60 -5.19 -1.61
CA GLN A 58 11.27 -6.37 -2.20
C GLN A 58 10.86 -6.70 -3.63
N HIS A 59 9.82 -6.08 -4.18
CA HIS A 59 9.43 -6.27 -5.59
C HIS A 59 9.73 -5.05 -6.48
N LEU A 60 10.19 -3.95 -5.88
CA LEU A 60 10.71 -2.77 -6.55
C LEU A 60 12.24 -2.82 -6.75
N GLY A 61 12.79 -3.99 -7.06
CA GLY A 61 14.21 -4.12 -7.42
C GLY A 61 14.64 -3.11 -8.49
N TYR A 62 15.95 -2.97 -8.75
CA TYR A 62 16.44 -2.08 -9.81
C TYR A 62 15.74 -2.37 -11.15
N LYS A 63 15.06 -1.35 -11.72
CA LYS A 63 14.16 -1.44 -12.90
C LYS A 63 12.79 -2.12 -12.70
N GLY A 64 12.34 -2.33 -11.46
CA GLY A 64 10.99 -2.80 -11.15
C GLY A 64 9.93 -1.81 -11.61
N ASP A 65 8.92 -2.29 -12.32
CA ASP A 65 7.77 -1.47 -12.72
C ASP A 65 6.82 -1.32 -11.52
N ILE A 66 6.96 -0.18 -10.85
CA ILE A 66 6.12 0.23 -9.72
C ILE A 66 4.64 0.09 -10.06
N LYS A 67 4.23 0.44 -11.28
CA LYS A 67 2.83 0.40 -11.68
C LYS A 67 2.32 -1.03 -11.82
N GLN A 68 3.11 -1.95 -12.37
CA GLN A 68 2.73 -3.37 -12.46
C GLN A 68 2.67 -4.04 -11.09
N PHE A 69 3.65 -3.75 -10.22
CA PHE A 69 3.64 -4.27 -8.85
C PHE A 69 2.43 -3.72 -8.05
N MET A 70 2.12 -2.43 -8.20
CA MET A 70 0.94 -1.83 -7.59
C MET A 70 -0.38 -2.35 -8.16
N GLN A 71 -0.43 -2.73 -9.44
CA GLN A 71 -1.57 -3.46 -10.00
C GLN A 71 -1.67 -4.88 -9.44
N GLN A 72 -0.54 -5.53 -9.14
CA GLN A 72 -0.53 -6.84 -8.49
C GLN A 72 -1.01 -6.75 -7.03
N ILE A 73 -0.58 -5.75 -6.26
CA ILE A 73 -1.12 -5.46 -4.91
C ILE A 73 -2.60 -5.07 -5.00
N GLY A 74 -2.95 -4.25 -6.00
CA GLY A 74 -4.33 -3.89 -6.34
C GLY A 74 -5.22 -5.08 -6.68
N ARG A 75 -4.63 -6.24 -7.01
CA ARG A 75 -5.31 -7.55 -7.14
C ARG A 75 -5.08 -8.49 -5.94
N GLY A 76 -4.15 -8.15 -5.05
CA GLY A 76 -3.85 -8.90 -3.85
C GLY A 76 -5.08 -8.91 -2.93
N HIS A 77 -5.41 -10.10 -2.42
CA HIS A 77 -6.59 -10.29 -1.58
C HIS A 77 -6.40 -9.73 -0.17
N TYR A 78 -5.16 -9.62 0.32
CA TYR A 78 -4.87 -9.21 1.70
C TYR A 78 -3.70 -8.22 1.73
N VAL A 79 -3.96 -6.99 2.18
CA VAL A 79 -2.96 -5.91 2.25
C VAL A 79 -2.92 -5.33 3.67
N ILE A 80 -1.81 -5.55 4.37
CA ILE A 80 -1.54 -4.91 5.64
C ILE A 80 -1.07 -3.47 5.36
N VAL A 81 -1.75 -2.48 5.90
CA VAL A 81 -1.41 -1.06 5.70
C VAL A 81 -0.93 -0.47 7.01
N ILE A 82 0.34 -0.05 7.08
CA ILE A 82 0.88 0.63 8.26
C ILE A 82 0.75 2.14 8.06
N LEU A 83 -0.30 2.72 8.64
CA LEU A 83 -0.58 4.15 8.56
C LEU A 83 0.29 4.92 9.55
N SER A 84 1.11 5.82 9.02
CA SER A 84 1.93 6.80 9.77
C SER A 84 1.74 8.18 9.15
N ASP A 85 2.15 9.25 9.84
CA ASP A 85 2.15 10.60 9.26
C ASP A 85 2.87 10.64 7.91
N LYS A 86 4.01 9.95 7.84
CA LYS A 86 4.82 9.82 6.62
C LYS A 86 4.09 9.06 5.52
N TYR A 87 3.35 8.02 5.87
CA TYR A 87 2.53 7.28 4.90
C TYR A 87 1.53 8.22 4.23
N LEU A 88 0.78 8.98 5.03
CA LEU A 88 -0.29 9.86 4.56
C LEU A 88 0.21 11.07 3.74
N LYS A 89 1.51 11.39 3.83
CA LYS A 89 2.20 12.44 3.07
C LYS A 89 3.05 11.89 1.91
N SER A 90 3.21 10.57 1.80
CA SER A 90 4.04 9.93 0.78
C SER A 90 3.27 9.70 -0.52
N LYS A 91 3.82 10.18 -1.64
CA LYS A 91 3.26 9.95 -3.00
C LYS A 91 3.03 8.48 -3.27
N ASN A 92 4.02 7.64 -3.00
CA ASN A 92 3.96 6.24 -3.39
C ASN A 92 2.92 5.50 -2.53
N CYS A 93 2.96 5.69 -1.21
CA CYS A 93 2.03 5.06 -0.28
C CYS A 93 0.58 5.48 -0.55
N MET A 94 0.32 6.77 -0.71
CA MET A 94 -1.05 7.24 -0.97
C MET A 94 -1.55 6.85 -2.36
N PHE A 95 -0.67 6.77 -3.36
CA PHE A 95 -1.05 6.24 -4.67
C PHE A 95 -1.44 4.76 -4.56
N GLU A 96 -0.69 3.95 -3.79
CA GLU A 96 -1.03 2.55 -3.52
C GLU A 96 -2.40 2.42 -2.86
N LEU A 97 -2.64 3.20 -1.80
CA LEU A 97 -3.90 3.16 -1.08
C LEU A 97 -5.09 3.50 -1.98
N VAL A 98 -4.93 4.50 -2.86
CA VAL A 98 -5.94 4.85 -3.87
C VAL A 98 -6.14 3.73 -4.88
N GLU A 99 -5.07 3.08 -5.35
CA GLU A 99 -5.18 1.96 -6.28
C GLU A 99 -5.86 0.74 -5.64
N ILE A 100 -5.57 0.42 -4.37
CA ILE A 100 -6.26 -0.65 -3.64
C ILE A 100 -7.77 -0.35 -3.59
N ALA A 101 -8.14 0.90 -3.26
CA ALA A 101 -9.54 1.30 -3.17
C ALA A 101 -10.29 1.27 -4.51
N LYS A 102 -9.61 1.53 -5.63
CA LYS A 102 -10.22 1.47 -6.98
C LYS A 102 -10.61 0.07 -7.42
N HIS A 103 -9.98 -0.97 -6.86
CA HIS A 103 -10.19 -2.35 -7.27
C HIS A 103 -11.30 -3.06 -6.47
N GLY A 104 -12.16 -2.31 -5.78
CA GLY A 104 -13.29 -2.87 -5.02
C GLY A 104 -12.88 -3.56 -3.72
N ASP A 105 -13.90 -3.91 -2.91
CA ASP A 105 -13.78 -4.65 -1.66
C ASP A 105 -12.70 -4.12 -0.71
N PHE A 106 -12.52 -2.79 -0.71
CA PHE A 106 -11.45 -2.11 0.03
C PHE A 106 -11.42 -2.55 1.50
N VAL A 107 -12.59 -2.54 2.14
CA VAL A 107 -12.74 -2.90 3.56
C VAL A 107 -12.30 -4.33 3.84
N ASP A 108 -12.62 -5.27 2.95
CA ASP A 108 -12.34 -6.69 3.13
C ASP A 108 -10.87 -7.04 2.84
N ARG A 109 -10.19 -6.18 2.09
CA ARG A 109 -8.82 -6.42 1.61
C ARG A 109 -7.76 -5.75 2.44
N ILE A 110 -8.08 -4.66 3.16
CA ILE A 110 -7.11 -3.94 3.98
C ILE A 110 -7.12 -4.39 5.44
N PHE A 111 -5.93 -4.52 6.00
CA PHE A 111 -5.70 -4.82 7.41
C PHE A 111 -4.88 -3.67 8.02
N PRO A 112 -5.52 -2.57 8.43
CA PRO A 112 -4.83 -1.36 8.85
C PRO A 112 -4.22 -1.48 10.25
N ILE A 113 -2.98 -1.02 10.39
CA ILE A 113 -2.29 -0.76 11.66
C ILE A 113 -2.00 0.74 11.72
N VAL A 114 -2.61 1.45 12.65
CA VAL A 114 -2.51 2.92 12.75
C VAL A 114 -1.47 3.29 13.81
N LEU A 115 -0.32 3.81 13.38
CA LEU A 115 0.71 4.27 14.31
C LEU A 115 0.28 5.55 15.02
N SER A 116 0.80 5.79 16.22
CA SER A 116 0.56 7.01 17.00
C SER A 116 0.91 8.31 16.26
N SER A 117 1.81 8.24 15.27
CA SER A 117 2.11 9.36 14.39
C SER A 117 0.97 9.74 13.43
N ALA A 118 0.08 8.81 13.09
CA ALA A 118 -1.08 9.06 12.23
C ALA A 118 -2.34 9.27 13.09
N ASN A 119 -2.60 10.52 13.48
CA ASN A 119 -3.78 10.85 14.27
C ASN A 119 -5.03 11.02 13.38
N ILE A 120 -5.50 9.91 12.81
CA ILE A 120 -6.60 9.89 11.84
C ILE A 120 -7.99 10.13 12.44
N TYR A 121 -8.11 10.09 13.77
CA TYR A 121 -9.39 10.30 14.48
C TYR A 121 -9.64 11.76 14.82
N ASP A 122 -8.61 12.61 14.73
CA ASP A 122 -8.73 14.05 14.93
C ASP A 122 -9.07 14.74 13.59
N PRO A 123 -10.28 15.32 13.44
CA PRO A 123 -10.66 16.00 12.21
C PRO A 123 -9.75 17.16 11.85
N VAL A 124 -9.10 17.81 12.82
CA VAL A 124 -8.16 18.91 12.55
C VAL A 124 -6.90 18.38 11.90
N ILE A 125 -6.35 17.27 12.41
CA ILE A 125 -5.18 16.63 11.80
C ILE A 125 -5.51 16.06 10.41
N LEU A 126 -6.73 15.57 10.19
CA LEU A 126 -7.20 15.17 8.86
C LEU A 126 -7.15 16.33 7.85
N ILE A 127 -7.52 17.54 8.29
CA ILE A 127 -7.43 18.76 7.46
C ILE A 127 -5.97 19.05 7.11
N ASP A 128 -5.01 18.81 8.00
CA ASP A 128 -3.59 19.02 7.71
C ASP A 128 -3.09 18.14 6.55
N TYR A 129 -3.55 16.89 6.46
CA TYR A 129 -3.23 16.02 5.32
C TYR A 129 -3.87 16.51 4.02
N ILE A 130 -5.10 17.01 4.09
CA ILE A 130 -5.79 17.64 2.96
C ILE A 130 -4.99 18.84 2.45
N VAL A 131 -4.59 19.73 3.36
CA VAL A 131 -3.80 20.93 3.06
C VAL A 131 -2.46 20.55 2.45
N HIS A 132 -1.78 19.53 2.98
CA HIS A 132 -0.53 19.01 2.42
C HIS A 132 -0.67 18.63 0.94
N TRP A 133 -1.71 17.88 0.57
CA TRP A 133 -1.91 17.48 -0.83
C TRP A 133 -2.32 18.64 -1.74
N GLU A 134 -3.10 19.60 -1.25
CA GLU A 134 -3.41 20.83 -1.98
C GLU A 134 -2.15 21.68 -2.25
N GLN A 135 -1.24 21.75 -1.28
CA GLN A 135 0.05 22.42 -1.43
C GLN A 135 0.94 21.71 -2.45
N GLU A 136 1.01 20.37 -2.43
CA GLU A 136 1.79 19.61 -3.42
C GLU A 136 1.26 19.77 -4.85
N ILE A 137 -0.06 19.79 -5.04
CA ILE A 137 -0.71 20.11 -6.33
C ILE A 137 -0.29 21.52 -6.77
N THR A 138 -0.52 22.52 -5.91
CA THR A 138 -0.20 23.92 -6.20
C THR A 138 1.27 24.12 -6.55
N ARG A 139 2.18 23.47 -5.81
CA ARG A 139 3.63 23.52 -6.04
C ARG A 139 3.99 22.98 -7.42
N LEU A 140 3.42 21.85 -7.82
CA LEU A 140 3.69 21.22 -9.11
C LEU A 140 3.11 22.05 -10.27
N GLU A 141 1.90 22.58 -10.14
CA GLU A 141 1.29 23.47 -11.12
C GLU A 141 2.13 24.74 -11.34
N GLN A 142 2.60 25.37 -10.26
CA GLN A 142 3.47 26.55 -10.35
C GLN A 142 4.80 26.24 -11.01
N ALA A 143 5.38 25.06 -10.76
CA ALA A 143 6.60 24.63 -11.43
C ALA A 143 6.37 24.40 -12.93
N MET A 144 5.25 23.80 -13.31
CA MET A 144 4.88 23.57 -14.72
C MET A 144 4.66 24.86 -15.51
N LYS A 145 4.17 25.93 -14.87
CA LYS A 145 4.02 27.25 -15.51
C LYS A 145 5.35 27.88 -15.94
N LYS A 146 6.49 27.41 -15.41
CA LYS A 146 7.84 27.93 -15.72
C LYS A 146 8.46 27.32 -16.97
N VAL A 147 7.83 26.31 -17.57
CA VAL A 147 8.35 25.55 -18.71
C VAL A 147 7.31 25.51 -19.84
N SER A 148 7.75 25.18 -21.06
CA SER A 148 6.83 24.96 -22.18
C SER A 148 5.94 23.73 -21.93
N ALA A 149 4.70 23.79 -22.40
CA ALA A 149 3.74 22.69 -22.28
C ALA A 149 4.10 21.45 -23.13
N ALA A 150 5.09 21.56 -24.02
CA ALA A 150 5.57 20.45 -24.84
C ALA A 150 6.29 19.38 -24.00
N ASN A 151 6.01 18.10 -24.29
CA ASN A 151 6.70 16.94 -23.70
C ASN A 151 6.61 16.79 -22.17
N LEU A 152 5.52 17.26 -21.55
CA LEU A 152 5.30 17.17 -20.09
C LEU A 152 4.46 15.96 -19.63
N GLN A 153 4.28 14.92 -20.45
CA GLN A 153 3.31 13.84 -20.17
C GLN A 153 3.50 13.20 -18.79
N GLY A 154 4.71 12.74 -18.44
CA GLY A 154 4.96 12.13 -17.13
C GLY A 154 4.83 13.09 -15.92
N ILE A 155 4.93 14.41 -16.17
CA ILE A 155 4.70 15.42 -15.12
C ILE A 155 3.20 15.64 -14.93
N ARG A 156 2.42 15.68 -16.01
CA ARG A 156 0.95 15.75 -15.96
C ARG A 156 0.37 14.54 -15.23
N GLU A 157 0.88 13.35 -15.49
CA GLU A 157 0.50 12.13 -14.75
C GLU A 157 0.74 12.26 -13.23
N SER A 158 1.77 13.01 -12.81
CA SER A 158 2.00 13.28 -11.39
C SER A 158 0.97 14.23 -10.79
N ILE A 159 0.48 15.23 -11.54
CA ILE A 159 -0.64 16.08 -11.11
C ILE A 159 -1.93 15.25 -10.98
N ASP A 160 -2.21 14.40 -11.95
CA ASP A 160 -3.40 13.55 -11.94
C ASP A 160 -3.39 12.64 -10.71
N ASN A 161 -2.22 12.06 -10.38
CA ASN A 161 -2.05 11.25 -9.17
C ASN A 161 -2.28 12.05 -7.88
N TYR A 162 -1.71 13.26 -7.76
CA TYR A 162 -1.93 14.10 -6.57
C TYR A 162 -3.39 14.51 -6.42
N THR A 163 -4.06 14.82 -7.54
CA THR A 163 -5.49 15.16 -7.55
C THR A 163 -6.34 13.97 -7.13
N ALA A 164 -6.02 12.76 -7.61
CA ALA A 164 -6.71 11.54 -7.20
C ALA A 164 -6.51 11.24 -5.70
N ILE A 165 -5.31 11.42 -5.18
CA ILE A 165 -5.02 11.28 -3.74
C ILE A 165 -5.84 12.29 -2.94
N ARG A 166 -5.80 13.57 -3.33
CA ARG A 166 -6.55 14.62 -2.66
C ARG A 166 -8.06 14.37 -2.65
N ALA A 167 -8.61 13.85 -3.74
CA ALA A 167 -10.03 13.51 -3.83
C ALA A 167 -10.42 12.33 -2.94
N ALA A 168 -9.52 11.36 -2.76
CA ALA A 168 -9.80 10.13 -2.04
C ALA A 168 -9.50 10.20 -0.53
N ILE A 169 -8.49 10.98 -0.12
CA ILE A 169 -7.89 10.90 1.23
C ILE A 169 -8.90 11.02 2.37
N ALA A 170 -9.85 11.96 2.28
CA ALA A 170 -10.85 12.17 3.32
C ALA A 170 -11.76 10.93 3.50
N ASN A 171 -12.23 10.35 2.39
CA ASN A 171 -13.08 9.18 2.41
C ASN A 171 -12.31 7.93 2.87
N LEU A 172 -11.09 7.72 2.36
CA LEU A 172 -10.27 6.58 2.73
C LEU A 172 -9.92 6.61 4.23
N ILE A 173 -9.51 7.77 4.75
CA ILE A 173 -9.24 7.92 6.17
C ILE A 173 -10.51 7.71 6.99
N SER A 174 -11.66 8.22 6.57
CA SER A 174 -12.92 7.99 7.29
C SER A 174 -13.30 6.51 7.32
N ILE A 175 -13.10 5.76 6.23
CA ILE A 175 -13.34 4.31 6.20
C ILE A 175 -12.39 3.62 7.17
N ILE A 176 -11.10 3.94 7.10
CA ILE A 176 -10.08 3.34 7.97
C ILE A 176 -10.38 3.67 9.44
N ALA A 177 -10.63 4.93 9.79
CA ALA A 177 -10.94 5.33 11.17
C ALA A 177 -12.22 4.68 11.73
N ASN A 178 -13.17 4.30 10.87
CA ASN A 178 -14.38 3.58 11.26
C ASN A 178 -14.17 2.06 11.41
N MET A 179 -13.07 1.50 10.90
CA MET A 179 -12.71 0.12 11.19
C MET A 179 -12.32 0.02 12.67
N ASN A 180 -12.48 -1.16 13.28
CA ASN A 180 -11.82 -1.46 14.54
C ASN A 180 -10.31 -1.61 14.29
N THR A 181 -9.67 -0.49 13.96
CA THR A 181 -8.27 -0.40 13.61
C THR A 181 -7.44 -0.65 14.84
N LEU A 182 -6.42 -1.46 14.68
CA LEU A 182 -5.58 -1.85 15.79
C LEU A 182 -4.44 -0.84 15.92
N THR A 183 -4.13 -0.41 17.14
CA THR A 183 -2.92 0.39 17.40
C THR A 183 -1.72 -0.54 17.64
N PRO A 184 -0.49 -0.11 17.35
CA PRO A 184 0.72 -0.88 17.64
C PRO A 184 0.83 -1.33 19.10
N GLU A 185 0.41 -0.49 20.05
CA GLU A 185 0.47 -0.80 21.48
C GLU A 185 -0.47 -1.96 21.86
N MET A 186 -1.60 -2.11 21.15
CA MET A 186 -2.51 -3.24 21.33
C MET A 186 -1.93 -4.55 20.78
N HIS A 187 -0.95 -4.47 19.88
CA HIS A 187 -0.46 -5.60 19.11
C HIS A 187 0.90 -6.14 19.50
N GLN A 188 1.85 -5.27 19.88
CA GLN A 188 3.18 -5.72 20.27
C GLN A 188 3.12 -6.61 21.52
N ASN A 189 2.20 -6.31 22.45
CA ASN A 189 1.98 -7.12 23.66
C ASN A 189 1.24 -8.44 23.39
N SER A 190 0.56 -8.56 22.24
CA SER A 190 -0.23 -9.74 21.85
C SER A 190 0.36 -10.50 20.67
N HIS A 191 1.60 -10.22 20.26
CA HIS A 191 2.24 -10.82 19.07
C HIS A 191 1.35 -10.77 17.82
N PHE A 192 0.69 -9.62 17.60
CA PHE A 192 -0.20 -9.38 16.48
C PHE A 192 -1.37 -10.39 16.35
N GLU A 193 -1.81 -11.02 17.44
CA GLU A 193 -2.83 -12.08 17.44
C GLU A 193 -4.13 -11.66 16.72
N SER A 194 -4.65 -10.46 16.97
CA SER A 194 -5.90 -10.02 16.35
C SER A 194 -5.75 -9.81 14.83
N LEU A 195 -4.59 -9.34 14.38
CA LEU A 195 -4.30 -9.21 12.96
C LEU A 195 -4.22 -10.59 12.31
N TYR A 196 -3.47 -11.50 12.94
CA TYR A 196 -3.35 -12.88 12.47
C TYR A 196 -4.72 -13.55 12.33
N ARG A 197 -5.59 -13.43 13.35
CA ARG A 197 -6.94 -14.00 13.31
C ARG A 197 -7.77 -13.40 12.17
N ALA A 198 -7.76 -12.08 12.02
CA ALA A 198 -8.49 -11.43 10.94
C ALA A 198 -7.99 -11.88 9.55
N LEU A 199 -6.68 -12.01 9.36
CA LEU A 199 -6.09 -12.55 8.13
C LEU A 199 -6.51 -14.00 7.91
N GLN A 200 -6.39 -14.85 8.93
CA GLN A 200 -6.74 -16.27 8.84
C GLN A 200 -8.22 -16.46 8.52
N GLU A 201 -9.12 -15.79 9.23
CA GLU A 201 -10.57 -15.86 9.00
C GLU A 201 -10.92 -15.45 7.57
N LYS A 202 -10.31 -14.38 7.07
CA LYS A 202 -10.55 -13.89 5.71
C LYS A 202 -9.98 -14.84 4.65
N ILE A 203 -8.78 -15.40 4.87
CA ILE A 203 -8.18 -16.42 4.00
C ILE A 203 -9.06 -17.68 3.95
N GLU A 204 -9.59 -18.13 5.08
CA GLU A 204 -10.48 -19.29 5.15
C GLU A 204 -11.81 -19.04 4.44
N GLN A 205 -12.40 -17.84 4.60
CA GLN A 205 -13.61 -17.42 3.90
C GLN A 205 -13.42 -17.43 2.38
N ASP A 206 -12.32 -16.85 1.89
CA ASP A 206 -12.04 -16.76 0.45
C ASP A 206 -11.70 -18.13 -0.16
N ASN A 207 -11.09 -19.05 0.61
CA ASN A 207 -10.84 -20.43 0.18
C ASN A 207 -12.12 -21.29 0.15
N ALA A 208 -13.18 -20.88 0.85
CA ALA A 208 -14.44 -21.60 0.94
C ALA A 208 -15.50 -21.13 -0.08
N ALA A 209 -15.27 -19.99 -0.73
CA ALA A 209 -16.17 -19.36 -1.71
C ALA A 209 -15.91 -19.83 -3.15
#